data_AF-A0A7X6ASK5-F1
#
_entry.id   AF-A0A7X6ASK5-F1
#
_cell.length_a   1.000
_cell.length_b   1.000
_cell.length_c   1.000
_cell.angle_alpha   90.00
_cell.angle_beta   90.00
_cell.angle_gamma   90.00
#
_symmetry.space_group_name_H-M   'P 1'
#
loop_
_entity.id
_entity.type
_entity.pdbx_description
1 polymer ?
#
loop_
_entity_poly.entity_id
_entity_poly.type
_entity_poly.pdbx_seq_one_letter_code
_entity_poly.pdbx_strand_id
1 'polypeptide(L)'
;ERVARLLARVRREVDEGRIPGCQVAIGFEGEVAVFEAFGDVTTEHRLHTYSAVKPTVSLTVLELAAEGLLDLDAPVASVLPSFSTNGKRAVTLSQVLLHAGGFPNAPMGPTEFADRAARLVRYETWRL
;
A
#
# COMPACT_ATOMS: atom_id res chain seq x y z
N GLU A 1 -16.87 24.96 -10.95
CA GLU A 1 -16.53 24.58 -12.35
C GLU A 1 -15.50 23.44 -12.45
N ARG A 2 -14.27 23.58 -11.92
CA ARG A 2 -13.22 22.55 -12.07
C ARG A 2 -13.59 21.17 -11.51
N VAL A 3 -14.17 21.13 -10.31
CA VAL A 3 -14.66 19.89 -9.67
C VAL A 3 -15.73 19.21 -10.53
N ALA A 4 -16.73 19.95 -11.01
CA ALA A 4 -17.76 19.41 -11.89
C ALA A 4 -17.18 18.78 -13.18
N ARG A 5 -16.17 19.42 -13.79
CA ARG A 5 -15.48 18.85 -14.96
C ARG A 5 -14.74 17.54 -14.62
N LEU A 6 -14.11 17.45 -13.45
CA LEU A 6 -13.48 16.22 -12.98
C LEU A 6 -14.52 15.11 -12.78
N LEU A 7 -15.64 15.40 -12.11
CA LEU A 7 -16.70 14.43 -11.88
C LEU A 7 -17.34 13.94 -13.17
N ALA A 8 -17.58 14.83 -14.14
CA ALA A 8 -18.04 14.44 -15.47
C ALA A 8 -17.04 13.52 -16.18
N ARG A 9 -15.73 13.79 -16.07
CA ARG A 9 -14.69 12.92 -16.62
C ARG A 9 -14.66 11.56 -15.93
N VAL A 10 -14.80 11.49 -14.61
CA VAL A 10 -14.84 10.23 -13.85
C VAL A 10 -16.06 9.40 -14.25
N ARG A 11 -17.25 10.00 -14.26
CA ARG A 11 -18.51 9.35 -14.65
C ARG A 11 -18.45 8.72 -16.04
N ARG A 12 -17.78 9.39 -16.98
CA ARG A 12 -17.58 8.89 -18.35
C ARG A 12 -16.91 7.50 -18.42
N GLU A 13 -16.09 7.11 -17.43
CA GLU A 13 -15.53 5.74 -17.38
C GLU A 13 -16.62 4.67 -17.21
N VAL A 14 -17.68 5.00 -16.47
CA VAL A 14 -18.85 4.14 -16.29
C VAL A 14 -19.77 4.23 -17.50
N ASP A 15 -20.09 5.44 -17.96
CA ASP A 15 -21.03 5.66 -19.08
C ASP A 15 -20.54 5.00 -20.38
N GLU A 16 -19.22 4.95 -20.60
CA GLU A 16 -18.61 4.28 -21.77
C GLU A 16 -18.30 2.79 -21.52
N GLY A 17 -18.76 2.22 -20.40
CA GLY A 17 -18.66 0.79 -20.09
C GLY A 17 -17.24 0.28 -19.81
N ARG A 18 -16.27 1.16 -19.49
CA ARG A 18 -14.89 0.76 -19.20
C ARG A 18 -14.73 0.11 -17.83
N ILE A 19 -15.53 0.55 -16.86
CA ILE A 19 -15.62 -0.01 -15.51
C ILE A 19 -17.08 -0.08 -15.08
N PRO A 20 -17.47 -1.06 -14.25
CA PRO A 20 -18.86 -1.20 -13.79
C PRO A 20 -19.27 -0.13 -12.77
N GLY A 21 -18.29 0.47 -12.08
CA GLY A 21 -18.54 1.54 -11.13
C GLY A 21 -17.26 2.12 -10.54
N CYS A 22 -17.37 3.29 -9.92
CA CYS A 22 -16.27 3.94 -9.21
C CYS A 22 -16.77 4.81 -8.06
N GLN A 23 -15.88 5.08 -7.11
CA GLN A 23 -16.07 6.04 -6.03
C GLN A 23 -15.00 7.14 -6.16
N VAL A 24 -15.35 8.38 -5.83
CA VAL A 24 -14.44 9.53 -5.82
C VAL A 24 -14.66 10.37 -4.57
N ALA A 25 -13.57 10.74 -3.91
CA ALA A 25 -13.58 11.68 -2.81
C ALA A 25 -12.56 12.81 -3.08
N ILE A 26 -12.90 14.04 -2.67
CA ILE A 26 -11.99 15.19 -2.74
C ILE A 26 -11.92 15.80 -1.34
N GLY A 27 -10.73 15.76 -0.74
CA GLY A 27 -10.43 16.47 0.50
C GLY A 27 -9.93 17.90 0.20
N PHE A 28 -10.39 18.89 0.96
CA PHE A 28 -9.91 20.26 0.90
C PHE A 28 -9.98 20.88 2.30
N GLU A 29 -8.85 21.45 2.76
CA GLU A 29 -8.76 22.10 4.09
C GLU A 29 -9.23 21.23 5.26
N GLY A 30 -8.95 19.92 5.20
CA GLY A 30 -9.32 18.95 6.25
C GLY A 30 -10.75 18.40 6.12
N GLU A 31 -11.55 18.90 5.18
CA GLU A 31 -12.94 18.49 4.96
C GLU A 31 -13.09 17.67 3.68
N VAL A 32 -14.04 16.73 3.69
CA VAL A 32 -14.43 15.98 2.48
C VAL A 32 -15.44 16.82 1.70
N ALA A 33 -14.95 17.57 0.72
CA ALA A 33 -15.75 18.47 -0.11
C ALA A 33 -16.59 17.73 -1.18
N VAL A 34 -16.16 16.53 -1.58
CA VAL A 34 -16.89 15.65 -2.49
C VAL A 34 -16.76 14.22 -2.00
N PHE A 35 -17.87 13.48 -2.02
CA PHE A 35 -17.88 12.03 -1.84
C PHE A 35 -19.02 11.44 -2.66
N GLU A 36 -18.68 10.92 -3.84
CA GLU A 36 -19.65 10.45 -4.83
C GLU A 36 -19.29 9.06 -5.34
N ALA A 37 -20.30 8.34 -5.84
CA ALA A 37 -20.17 7.06 -6.49
C ALA A 37 -20.98 7.03 -7.79
N PHE A 38 -20.49 6.30 -8.79
CA PHE A 38 -21.12 6.14 -10.11
C PHE A 38 -21.16 4.66 -10.50
N GLY A 39 -22.21 4.26 -11.24
CA GLY A 39 -22.39 2.88 -11.70
C GLY A 39 -22.91 1.95 -10.61
N ASP A 40 -22.47 0.70 -10.64
CA ASP A 40 -22.97 -0.39 -9.80
C ASP A 40 -22.43 -0.37 -8.36
N VAL A 41 -21.93 0.78 -7.88
CA VAL A 41 -21.40 0.96 -6.53
C VAL A 41 -22.00 2.20 -5.87
N THR A 42 -22.17 2.14 -4.55
CA THR A 42 -22.52 3.29 -3.71
C THR A 42 -21.33 3.68 -2.84
N THR A 43 -21.37 4.83 -2.17
CA THR A 43 -20.33 5.29 -1.23
C THR A 43 -20.09 4.35 -0.05
N GLU A 44 -21.05 3.48 0.27
CA GLU A 44 -20.97 2.52 1.38
C GLU A 44 -20.23 1.22 1.01
N HIS A 45 -20.03 0.96 -0.29
CA HIS A 45 -19.36 -0.26 -0.73
C HIS A 45 -17.87 -0.23 -0.39
N ARG A 46 -17.35 -1.36 0.10
CA ARG A 46 -15.91 -1.55 0.33
C ARG A 46 -15.28 -2.11 -0.93
N LEU A 47 -14.37 -1.35 -1.52
CA LEU A 47 -13.62 -1.74 -2.71
C LEU A 47 -12.21 -2.20 -2.33
N HIS A 48 -11.66 -3.14 -3.09
CA HIS A 48 -10.28 -3.57 -2.90
C HIS A 48 -9.33 -2.48 -3.43
N THR A 49 -8.46 -1.95 -2.57
CA THR A 49 -7.59 -0.81 -2.91
C THR A 49 -6.23 -1.23 -3.48
N TYR A 50 -5.94 -2.54 -3.52
CA TYR A 50 -4.67 -3.09 -3.99
C TYR A 50 -3.47 -2.32 -3.42
N SER A 51 -2.61 -1.80 -4.29
CA SER A 51 -1.40 -1.06 -3.90
C SER A 51 -1.68 0.29 -3.24
N ALA A 52 -2.90 0.83 -3.29
CA ALA A 52 -3.23 2.09 -2.64
C ALA A 52 -3.26 1.98 -1.09
N VAL A 53 -3.06 0.79 -0.52
CA VAL A 53 -2.81 0.60 0.92
C VAL A 53 -1.40 1.06 1.37
N LYS A 54 -0.45 1.22 0.44
CA LYS A 54 0.96 1.53 0.75
C LYS A 54 1.14 2.83 1.56
N PRO A 55 0.46 3.95 1.26
CA PRO A 55 0.56 5.15 2.07
C PRO A 55 0.14 4.90 3.52
N THR A 56 -0.95 4.17 3.77
CA THR A 56 -1.40 3.82 5.12
C THR A 56 -0.33 3.03 5.88
N VAL A 57 0.24 1.98 5.25
CA VAL A 57 1.33 1.20 5.86
C VAL A 57 2.56 2.08 6.13
N SER A 58 2.90 2.98 5.20
CA SER A 58 4.04 3.89 5.35
C SER A 58 3.82 4.87 6.49
N LEU A 59 2.62 5.46 6.62
CA LEU A 59 2.28 6.34 7.74
C LEU A 59 2.41 5.60 9.07
N THR A 60 1.90 4.38 9.18
CA THR A 60 2.07 3.58 10.42
C THR A 60 3.53 3.38 10.78
N VAL A 61 4.41 3.09 9.81
CA VAL A 61 5.86 2.95 10.07
C VAL A 61 6.48 4.29 10.51
N LEU A 62 6.06 5.40 9.89
CA LEU A 62 6.54 6.75 10.26
C LEU A 62 6.06 7.19 11.65
N GLU A 63 4.83 6.86 12.05
CA GLU A 63 4.31 7.11 13.39
C GLU A 63 5.12 6.33 14.44
N LEU A 64 5.34 5.03 14.22
CA LEU A 64 6.18 4.22 15.09
C LEU A 64 7.62 4.76 15.19
N ALA A 65 8.16 5.29 14.09
CA ALA A 65 9.47 5.93 14.11
C ALA A 65 9.47 7.26 14.90
N ALA A 66 8.41 8.06 14.76
CA ALA A 66 8.24 9.30 15.53
C ALA A 66 8.11 9.03 17.05
N GLU A 67 7.54 7.89 17.42
CA GLU A 67 7.46 7.42 18.82
C GLU A 67 8.76 6.75 19.32
N GLY A 68 9.79 6.64 18.48
CA GLY A 68 11.05 5.97 18.82
C GLY A 68 10.96 4.44 18.93
N LEU A 69 9.87 3.84 18.44
CA LEU A 69 9.65 2.39 18.44
C LEU A 69 10.29 1.70 17.22
N LEU A 70 10.58 2.46 16.16
CA LEU A 70 11.33 2.01 14.99
C LEU A 70 12.42 3.04 14.63
N ASP A 71 13.50 2.54 14.05
CA ASP A 71 14.56 3.37 13.47
C ASP A 71 14.62 3.09 11.96
N LEU A 72 14.33 4.11 11.15
CA LEU A 72 14.26 3.98 9.68
C LEU A 72 15.61 3.60 9.06
N ASP A 73 16.72 3.94 9.71
CA ASP A 73 18.08 3.62 9.27
C ASP A 73 18.55 2.27 9.80
N ALA A 74 17.81 1.65 10.73
CA ALA A 74 18.12 0.33 11.22
C ALA A 74 17.87 -0.75 10.14
N PRO A 75 18.67 -1.83 10.14
CA PRO A 75 18.42 -2.98 9.27
C PRO A 75 17.04 -3.59 9.56
N VAL A 76 16.32 -4.02 8.52
CA VAL A 76 15.04 -4.75 8.65
C VAL A 76 15.18 -5.97 9.57
N ALA A 77 16.35 -6.61 9.53
CA ALA A 77 16.68 -7.77 10.35
C ALA A 77 16.64 -7.51 11.88
N SER A 78 16.66 -6.25 12.33
CA SER A 78 16.54 -5.90 13.76
C SER A 78 15.16 -6.23 14.33
N VAL A 79 14.12 -6.14 13.50
CA VAL A 79 12.72 -6.43 13.87
C VAL A 79 12.17 -7.68 13.19
N LEU A 80 12.82 -8.14 12.11
CA LEU A 80 12.44 -9.32 11.34
C LEU A 80 13.65 -10.21 11.05
N PRO A 81 14.11 -11.03 12.02
CA PRO A 81 15.36 -11.80 11.89
C PRO A 81 15.43 -12.72 10.67
N SER A 82 14.29 -13.28 10.24
CA SER A 82 14.21 -14.15 9.05
C SER A 82 14.56 -13.43 7.73
N PHE A 83 14.62 -12.10 7.74
CA PHE A 83 15.05 -11.31 6.59
C PHE A 83 16.58 -11.25 6.43
N SER A 84 17.37 -11.69 7.41
CA SER A 84 18.83 -11.47 7.46
C SER A 84 19.68 -12.34 6.52
N THR A 85 19.08 -13.24 5.76
CA THR A 85 19.79 -14.20 4.87
C THR A 85 20.07 -13.62 3.49
N ASN A 86 20.93 -14.31 2.72
CA ASN A 86 21.17 -14.07 1.29
C ASN A 86 21.50 -12.61 0.92
N GLY A 87 22.42 -11.99 1.67
CA GLY A 87 22.90 -10.62 1.38
C GLY A 87 21.99 -9.49 1.88
N LYS A 88 20.79 -9.79 2.37
CA LYS A 88 19.81 -8.77 2.78
C LYS A 88 20.05 -8.18 4.19
N ARG A 89 21.04 -8.68 4.93
CA ARG A 89 21.30 -8.32 6.34
C ARG A 89 21.43 -6.81 6.59
N ALA A 90 22.00 -6.07 5.64
CA ALA A 90 22.25 -4.64 5.76
C ALA A 90 21.13 -3.75 5.18
N VAL A 91 20.08 -4.34 4.60
CA VAL A 91 18.97 -3.57 4.03
C VAL A 91 18.19 -2.88 5.14
N THR A 92 17.98 -1.57 5.03
CA THR A 92 17.32 -0.75 6.04
C THR A 92 15.81 -0.68 5.85
N LEU A 93 15.07 -0.30 6.90
CA LEU A 93 13.63 -0.04 6.80
C LEU A 93 13.31 1.03 5.75
N SER A 94 14.09 2.12 5.71
CA SER A 94 13.95 3.19 4.71
C SER A 94 14.13 2.66 3.27
N GLN A 95 15.12 1.81 3.01
CA GLN A 95 15.30 1.19 1.69
C GLN A 95 14.11 0.34 1.28
N VAL A 96 13.45 -0.37 2.21
CA VAL A 96 12.23 -1.14 1.89
C VAL A 96 11.07 -0.21 1.56
N LEU A 97 10.83 0.83 2.36
CA LEU A 97 9.75 1.81 2.11
C LEU A 97 9.92 2.55 0.78
N LEU A 98 11.16 2.80 0.36
CA LEU A 98 11.50 3.50 -0.88
C LEU A 98 11.64 2.58 -2.10
N HIS A 99 11.34 1.28 -1.98
CA HIS A 99 11.59 0.29 -3.03
C HIS A 99 13.06 0.23 -3.52
N ALA A 100 14.01 0.57 -2.64
CA ALA A 100 15.45 0.57 -2.89
C ALA A 100 16.18 -0.60 -2.22
N GLY A 101 15.44 -1.59 -1.71
CA GLY A 101 16.01 -2.74 -0.98
C GLY A 101 16.62 -3.84 -1.86
N GLY A 102 16.49 -3.78 -3.18
CA GLY A 102 17.17 -4.69 -4.13
C GLY A 102 16.52 -6.06 -4.36
N PHE A 103 15.29 -6.30 -3.89
CA PHE A 103 14.54 -7.55 -4.12
C PHE A 103 13.18 -7.28 -4.81
N PRO A 104 13.17 -6.74 -6.05
CA PRO A 104 11.98 -6.13 -6.66
C PRO A 104 10.80 -7.09 -6.86
N ASN A 105 11.06 -8.38 -7.04
CA ASN A 105 10.01 -9.37 -7.29
C ASN A 105 9.42 -9.97 -6.01
N ALA A 106 10.19 -9.99 -4.91
CA ALA A 106 9.79 -10.50 -3.59
C ALA A 106 8.77 -11.66 -3.64
N PRO A 107 9.05 -12.76 -4.36
CA PRO A 107 8.01 -13.69 -4.79
C PRO A 107 7.37 -14.39 -3.59
N MET A 108 6.05 -14.35 -3.52
CA MET A 108 5.25 -14.95 -2.46
C MET A 108 3.87 -15.35 -3.02
N GLY A 109 3.41 -16.55 -2.68
CA GLY A 109 2.14 -17.11 -3.13
C GLY A 109 0.99 -16.95 -2.12
N PRO A 110 -0.26 -17.27 -2.51
CA PRO A 110 -1.45 -17.15 -1.66
C PRO A 110 -1.34 -17.85 -0.30
N THR A 111 -0.83 -19.08 -0.28
CA THR A 111 -0.64 -19.86 0.96
C THR A 111 0.31 -19.16 1.93
N GLU A 112 1.34 -18.51 1.38
CA GLU A 112 2.32 -17.79 2.18
C GLU A 112 1.73 -16.48 2.68
N PHE A 113 1.00 -15.71 1.86
CA PHE A 113 0.33 -14.50 2.34
C PHE A 113 -0.57 -14.76 3.56
N ALA A 114 -1.31 -15.87 3.55
CA ALA A 114 -2.30 -16.21 4.58
C ALA A 114 -1.68 -16.73 5.89
N ASP A 115 -0.51 -17.35 5.83
CA ASP A 115 0.12 -18.00 6.99
C ASP A 115 1.38 -17.25 7.47
N ARG A 116 1.42 -16.90 8.75
CA ARG A 116 2.56 -16.14 9.30
C ARG A 116 3.86 -16.94 9.26
N ALA A 117 3.85 -18.22 9.61
CA ALA A 117 5.06 -19.03 9.65
C ALA A 117 5.63 -19.21 8.23
N ALA A 118 4.77 -19.44 7.24
CA ALA A 118 5.14 -19.52 5.84
C ALA A 118 5.73 -18.21 5.31
N ARG A 119 5.21 -17.03 5.71
CA ARG A 119 5.84 -15.73 5.37
C ARG A 119 7.26 -15.62 5.89
N LEU A 120 7.47 -15.99 7.15
CA LEU A 120 8.79 -15.89 7.77
C LEU A 120 9.82 -16.76 7.05
N VAL A 121 9.46 -18.01 6.76
CA VAL A 121 10.30 -18.92 5.95
C VAL A 121 10.53 -18.33 4.56
N ARG A 122 9.50 -17.75 3.94
CA ARG A 122 9.64 -17.17 2.60
C ARG A 122 10.65 -16.01 2.57
N TYR A 123 10.67 -15.13 3.58
CA TYR A 123 11.65 -14.04 3.67
C TYR A 123 13.11 -14.52 3.69
N GLU A 124 13.36 -15.72 4.22
CA GLU A 124 14.70 -16.32 4.26
C GLU A 124 15.19 -16.72 2.87
N THR A 125 14.28 -16.96 1.93
CA THR A 125 14.62 -17.44 0.58
C THR A 125 14.90 -16.32 -0.42
N TRP A 126 14.42 -15.11 -0.16
CA TRP A 126 14.68 -13.94 -1.01
C TRP A 126 16.17 -13.61 -1.06
N ARG A 127 16.64 -13.10 -2.20
CA ARG A 127 18.05 -12.76 -2.45
C ARG A 127 18.16 -11.30 -2.88
N LEU A 128 19.25 -10.65 -2.49
CA LEU A 128 19.67 -9.36 -3.03
C LEU A 128 20.37 -9.55 -4.38
#